data_AF-A0A7W1LES3-F1
#
_entry.id   AF-A0A7W1LES3-F1
#
_cell.length_a   1.000
_cell.length_b   1.000
_cell.length_c   1.000
_cell.angle_alpha   90.00
_cell.angle_beta   90.00
_cell.angle_gamma   90.00
#
_symmetry.space_group_name_H-M   'P 1'
#
loop_
_entity.id
_entity.type
_entity.pdbx_description
1 polymer ?
#
loop_
_entity_poly.entity_id
_entity_poly.type
_entity_poly.pdbx_seq_one_letter_code
_entity_poly.pdbx_strand_id
1 'polypeptide(L)' 'PLMYGIAAYFAIRNAVRAFNSEQSPAFDAPFTPERVLMNLYSEAAKEMKAGK' A
#
# COMPACT_ATOMS: atom_id res chain seq x y z
N PRO A 1 -22.34 6.49 0.76
CA PRO A 1 -21.08 6.52 1.55
C PRO A 1 -20.27 5.22 1.46
N LEU A 2 -20.89 4.05 1.69
CA LEU A 2 -20.22 2.75 1.66
C LEU A 2 -19.62 2.39 0.28
N MET A 3 -20.39 2.57 -0.80
CA MET A 3 -19.93 2.30 -2.18
C MET A 3 -18.68 3.09 -2.58
N TYR A 4 -18.57 4.35 -2.17
CA TYR A 4 -17.38 5.17 -2.45
C TYR A 4 -16.18 4.72 -1.62
N GLY A 5 -16.39 4.27 -0.37
CA GLY A 5 -15.33 3.74 0.47
C GLY A 5 -14.71 2.47 -0.11
N ILE A 6 -15.54 1.53 -0.60
CA ILE A 6 -15.03 0.29 -1.22
C ILE A 6 -14.33 0.57 -2.55
N ALA A 7 -14.88 1.46 -3.39
CA ALA A 7 -14.24 1.85 -4.65
C ALA A 7 -12.89 2.55 -4.41
N ALA A 8 -12.83 3.50 -3.46
CA ALA A 8 -11.60 4.19 -3.09
C ALA A 8 -10.55 3.23 -2.52
N TYR A 9 -10.97 2.28 -1.65
CA TYR A 9 -10.08 1.26 -1.10
C TYR A 9 -9.36 0.46 -2.20
N PHE A 10 -10.12 -0.07 -3.17
CA PHE A 10 -9.54 -0.83 -4.28
C PHE A 10 -8.74 0.04 -5.24
N ALA A 11 -9.15 1.29 -5.49
CA ALA A 11 -8.40 2.22 -6.32
C ALA A 11 -7.01 2.50 -5.74
N ILE A 12 -6.93 2.82 -4.43
CA ILE A 12 -5.66 3.03 -3.73
C ILE A 12 -4.81 1.76 -3.74
N ARG A 13 -5.42 0.59 -3.46
CA ARG A 13 -4.70 -0.68 -3.49
C ARG A 13 -4.12 -1.02 -4.87
N ASN A 14 -4.86 -0.74 -5.93
CA ASN A 14 -4.38 -0.94 -7.29
C ASN A 14 -3.25 0.04 -7.63
N ALA A 15 -3.33 1.30 -7.18
CA ALA A 15 -2.25 2.28 -7.37
C ALA A 15 -0.96 1.86 -6.65
N VAL A 16 -1.07 1.36 -5.41
CA VAL A 16 0.09 0.83 -4.66
C VAL A 16 0.74 -0.33 -5.40
N ARG A 17 -0.05 -1.28 -5.92
CA ARG A 17 0.47 -2.41 -6.70
C ARG A 17 1.08 -2.01 -8.04
N ALA A 18 0.57 -0.94 -8.66
CA ALA A 18 1.12 -0.40 -9.90
C ALA A 18 2.47 0.29 -9.66
N PHE A 19 2.65 0.94 -8.51
CA PHE A 19 3.91 1.56 -8.12
C PHE A 19 4.95 0.53 -7.67
N ASN A 20 4.54 -0.43 -6.85
CA ASN A 20 5.40 -1.49 -6.32
C ASN A 20 4.73 -2.85 -6.57
N SER A 21 5.13 -3.51 -7.65
CA SER A 21 4.56 -4.80 -8.08
C SER A 21 4.87 -5.95 -7.14
N GLU A 22 5.97 -5.86 -6.38
CA GLU A 22 6.38 -6.85 -5.38
C GLU A 22 5.53 -6.74 -4.10
N GLN A 23 4.83 -5.62 -3.91
CA GLN A 23 4.01 -5.40 -2.74
C GLN A 23 2.62 -6.05 -2.88
N SER A 24 2.26 -6.86 -1.89
CA SER A 24 0.90 -7.39 -1.70
C SER A 24 0.30 -6.83 -0.41
N PRO A 25 -0.40 -5.66 -0.45
CA PRO A 25 -1.02 -5.09 0.73
C PRO A 25 -2.08 -6.03 1.30
N ALA A 26 -2.04 -6.23 2.62
CA ALA A 26 -3.04 -6.99 3.35
C ALA A 26 -4.44 -6.38 3.17
N PHE A 27 -5.47 -7.23 3.18
CA PHE A 27 -6.86 -6.79 3.14
C PHE A 27 -7.30 -6.32 4.53
N ASP A 28 -6.79 -5.15 4.91
CA ASP A 28 -7.07 -4.48 6.18
C ASP A 28 -7.61 -3.07 5.90
N ALA A 29 -8.66 -2.68 6.60
CA ALA A 29 -9.34 -1.40 6.42
C ALA A 29 -9.47 -0.68 7.78
N PRO A 30 -9.35 0.66 7.81
CA PRO A 30 -9.21 1.57 6.67
C PRO A 30 -7.79 1.62 6.08
N PHE A 31 -7.69 1.89 4.77
CA PHE A 31 -6.39 2.07 4.12
C PHE A 31 -5.88 3.51 4.33
N THR A 32 -5.30 3.77 5.50
CA THR A 32 -4.86 5.12 5.90
C THR A 32 -3.65 5.60 5.08
N PRO A 33 -3.40 6.92 5.00
CA PRO A 33 -2.22 7.46 4.32
C PRO A 33 -0.89 6.87 4.82
N GLU A 34 -0.75 6.63 6.12
CA GLU A 34 0.44 6.00 6.70
C GLU A 34 0.61 4.57 6.19
N ARG A 35 -0.48 3.79 6.14
CA ARG A 35 -0.46 2.44 5.56
C ARG A 35 -0.11 2.48 4.07
N VAL A 36 -0.61 3.47 3.32
CA VAL A 36 -0.24 3.64 1.90
C VAL A 36 1.26 3.89 1.76
N LEU A 37 1.82 4.85 2.51
CA LEU A 37 3.24 5.18 2.47
C LEU A 37 4.12 3.96 2.79
N MET A 38 3.77 3.21 3.84
CA MET A 38 4.52 2.01 4.24
C MET A 38 4.46 0.90 3.18
N ASN A 39 3.37 0.78 2.42
CA ASN A 39 3.27 -0.18 1.33
C ASN A 39 4.02 0.28 0.06
N LEU A 40 4.06 1.59 -0.23
CA LEU A 40 4.81 2.10 -1.39
C LEU A 40 6.32 1.85 -1.24
N TYR A 41 6.87 2.09 -0.04
CA TYR A 41 8.33 2.07 0.20
C TYR A 41 8.81 0.91 1.08
N SER A 42 8.04 -0.18 1.14
CA SER A 42 8.38 -1.38 1.90
C SER A 42 9.75 -1.96 1.51
N GLU A 43 10.06 -2.02 0.22
CA GLU A 43 11.34 -2.55 -0.27
C GLU A 43 12.52 -1.63 0.07
N ALA A 44 12.40 -0.31 -0.15
CA ALA A 44 13.42 0.65 0.27
C ALA A 44 13.71 0.55 1.78
N ALA A 45 12.68 0.35 2.60
CA ALA A 45 12.83 0.13 4.03
C ALA A 45 13.51 -1.21 4.36
N LYS A 46 13.31 -2.26 3.56
CA LYS A 46 14.03 -3.54 3.69
C LYS A 46 15.50 -3.39 3.30
N GLU A 47 15.79 -2.68 2.21
CA GLU A 47 17.16 -2.43 1.73
C GLU A 47 17.99 -1.67 2.76
N MET A 48 17.45 -0.59 3.33
CA MET A 48 18.12 0.16 4.41
C MET A 48 18.39 -0.71 5.65
N LYS A 49 17.48 -1.64 5.99
CA LYS A 49 17.67 -2.57 7.11
C LYS A 49 18.68 -3.67 6.80
N ALA A 50 18.85 -4.03 5.53
CA ALA A 50 19.77 -5.06 5.08
C ALA A 50 21.24 -4.60 5.05
N GLY A 51 21.55 -3.34 5.41
CA GLY A 51 22.92 -2.84 5.51
C GLY A 51 23.63 -2.73 4.16
N LYS A 52 22.87 -2.47 3.09
CA LYS A 52 23.41 -2.08 1.78
C LYS A 52 23.45 -0.57 1.63
#